data_AF-A0A178GXV0-F1
#
_entry.id   AF-A0A178GXV0-F1
#
_cell.length_a   1.000
_cell.length_b   1.000
_cell.length_c   1.000
_cell.angle_alpha   90.00
_cell.angle_beta   90.00
_cell.angle_gamma   90.00
#
_symmetry.space_group_name_H-M   'P 1'
#
loop_
_entity.id
_entity.type
_entity.pdbx_description
1 polymer ?
#
loop_
_entity_poly.entity_id
_entity_poly.type
_entity_poly.pdbx_seq_one_letter_code
_entity_poly.pdbx_strand_id
1 'polypeptide(L)' 'MHVIVGDFDCLEEEEKKLIRYLLDKGANVNARDSFGKTPLHNSHDKEVTQILLDAGANLFIKDHYGMTAR' A
#
# COMPACT_ATOMS: atom_id res chain seq x y z
N MET A 1 -24.80 30.30 0.67
CA MET A 1 -25.22 28.91 0.98
C MET A 1 -23.98 28.05 0.93
N HIS A 2 -23.71 27.39 2.05
CA HIS A 2 -22.64 26.42 2.30
C HIS A 2 -22.98 25.11 1.58
N VAL A 3 -22.06 24.54 0.78
CA VAL A 3 -21.54 23.15 0.88
C VAL A 3 -20.66 22.85 -0.34
N ILE A 4 -19.34 22.92 -0.17
CA ILE A 4 -18.40 22.17 -1.00
C ILE A 4 -18.35 20.78 -0.36
N VAL A 5 -19.10 19.84 -0.92
CA VAL A 5 -18.91 18.41 -0.69
C VAL A 5 -18.21 17.90 -1.95
N GLY A 6 -16.96 17.41 -1.85
CA GLY A 6 -16.41 16.56 -2.92
C GLY A 6 -14.92 16.51 -3.23
N ASP A 7 -14.03 17.37 -2.71
CA ASP A 7 -12.63 17.42 -3.21
C ASP A 7 -11.57 16.69 -2.34
N PHE A 8 -11.98 15.82 -1.41
CA PHE A 8 -11.03 14.98 -0.65
C PHE A 8 -11.09 13.48 -1.00
N ASP A 9 -12.14 13.02 -1.70
CA ASP A 9 -12.26 11.60 -2.10
C ASP A 9 -11.31 11.20 -3.26
N CYS A 10 -10.70 12.17 -3.96
CA CYS A 10 -9.81 11.87 -5.09
C CYS A 10 -8.43 11.33 -4.69
N LEU A 11 -7.91 11.65 -3.49
CA LEU A 11 -6.54 11.30 -3.09
C LEU A 11 -6.38 9.80 -2.80
N GLU A 12 -7.40 9.20 -2.19
CA GLU A 12 -7.43 7.76 -1.87
C GLU A 12 -7.43 6.88 -3.13
N GLU A 13 -8.07 7.35 -4.19
CA GLU A 13 -8.11 6.63 -5.46
C GLU A 13 -6.80 6.76 -6.26
N GLU A 14 -6.06 7.86 -6.09
CA GLU A 14 -4.75 8.04 -6.72
C GLU A 14 -3.70 7.10 -6.15
N GLU A 15 -3.67 6.88 -4.83
CA GLU A 15 -2.71 5.96 -4.22
C GLU A 15 -2.94 4.52 -4.69
N LYS A 16 -4.20 4.06 -4.73
CA LYS A 16 -4.56 2.74 -5.28
C LYS A 16 -4.18 2.59 -6.74
N LYS A 17 -4.45 3.60 -7.57
CA LYS A 17 -4.09 3.59 -9.00
C LYS A 17 -2.58 3.60 -9.19
N LEU A 18 -1.85 4.39 -8.41
CA LEU A 18 -0.40 4.45 -8.47
C LEU A 18 0.21 3.10 -8.08
N ILE A 19 -0.29 2.45 -7.03
CA ILE A 19 0.16 1.11 -6.62
C ILE A 19 -0.08 0.11 -7.74
N ARG A 20 -1.30 0.04 -8.31
CA ARG A 20 -1.60 -0.84 -9.45
C ARG A 20 -0.67 -0.59 -10.64
N TYR A 21 -0.40 0.68 -10.94
CA TYR A 21 0.52 1.06 -12.01
C TYR A 21 1.95 0.61 -11.73
N LEU A 22 2.45 0.80 -10.50
CA LEU A 22 3.79 0.35 -10.11
C LEU A 22 3.91 -1.17 -10.21
N LEU A 23 2.88 -1.91 -9.76
CA LEU A 23 2.83 -3.37 -9.86
C LEU A 23 2.87 -3.85 -11.31
N ASP A 24 2.12 -3.19 -12.20
CA ASP A 24 2.13 -3.47 -13.64
C ASP A 24 3.52 -3.21 -14.27
N LYS A 25 4.26 -2.23 -13.74
CA LYS A 25 5.67 -1.99 -14.11
C LYS A 25 6.66 -3.00 -13.53
N GLY A 26 6.19 -4.03 -12.81
CA GLY A 26 7.05 -5.03 -12.18
C GLY A 26 7.68 -4.55 -10.89
N ALA A 27 7.06 -3.58 -10.19
CA ALA A 27 7.51 -3.18 -8.87
C ALA A 27 7.50 -4.38 -7.91
N ASN A 28 8.53 -4.47 -7.09
CA ASN A 28 8.64 -5.54 -6.11
C ASN A 28 7.72 -5.28 -4.91
N VAL A 29 6.63 -6.04 -4.81
CA VAL A 29 5.67 -6.04 -3.68
C VAL A 29 6.30 -6.35 -2.33
N ASN A 30 7.48 -7.00 -2.34
CA ASN A 30 8.23 -7.40 -1.17
C ASN A 30 9.50 -6.56 -0.97
N ALA A 31 9.59 -5.42 -1.67
CA ALA A 31 10.69 -4.47 -1.46
C ALA A 31 10.75 -4.07 0.02
N ARG A 32 11.97 -4.00 0.56
CA ARG A 32 12.19 -3.57 1.94
C ARG A 32 12.76 -2.16 1.92
N ASP A 33 12.20 -1.28 2.73
CA ASP A 33 12.78 0.04 2.97
C ASP A 33 13.99 -0.05 3.91
N SER A 34 14.57 1.09 4.27
CA SER A 34 15.70 1.20 5.21
C SER A 34 15.40 0.67 6.61
N PHE A 35 14.13 0.52 6.98
CA PHE A 35 13.66 -0.06 8.25
C PHE A 35 13.29 -1.54 8.11
N GLY A 36 13.46 -2.13 6.93
CA GLY A 36 13.08 -3.51 6.65
C GLY A 36 11.58 -3.69 6.41
N LYS A 37 10.81 -2.62 6.34
CA LYS A 37 9.36 -2.65 6.12
C LYS A 37 9.06 -2.92 4.66
N THR A 38 8.04 -3.74 4.43
CA THR A 38 7.47 -3.97 3.10
C THR A 38 6.36 -2.97 2.79
N PRO A 39 5.94 -2.78 1.53
CA PRO A 39 4.74 -2.01 1.19
C PRO A 39 3.53 -2.37 2.07
N LEU A 40 3.40 -3.65 2.42
CA LEU A 40 2.34 -4.18 3.28
C LEU A 40 2.43 -3.74 4.76
N HIS A 41 3.61 -3.34 5.25
CA HIS A 41 3.74 -2.72 6.58
C HIS A 41 3.28 -1.26 6.60
N ASN A 42 3.31 -0.59 5.45
CA ASN A 42 2.95 0.81 5.31
C ASN A 42 1.51 0.98 4.79
N SER A 43 0.85 -0.09 4.35
CA SER A 43 -0.56 -0.03 3.95
C SER A 43 -1.44 0.15 5.17
N HIS A 44 -2.13 1.28 5.24
CA HIS A 44 -3.15 1.55 6.26
C HIS A 44 -4.55 1.15 5.78
N ASP A 45 -4.77 1.14 4.47
CA ASP A 45 -6.05 0.82 3.87
C ASP A 45 -6.21 -0.66 3.55
N LYS A 46 -7.40 -1.17 3.86
CA LYS A 46 -7.76 -2.56 3.57
C LYS A 46 -7.74 -2.86 2.08
N GLU A 47 -8.17 -1.92 1.24
CA GLU A 47 -8.14 -2.09 -0.22
C GLU A 47 -6.71 -2.09 -0.78
N VAL A 48 -5.84 -1.20 -0.29
CA VAL A 48 -4.41 -1.20 -0.67
C VAL A 48 -3.75 -2.51 -0.24
N THR A 49 -4.04 -2.97 0.98
CA THR A 49 -3.59 -4.27 1.49
C THR A 49 -4.06 -5.40 0.57
N GLN A 50 -5.32 -5.38 0.13
CA GLN A 50 -5.87 -6.39 -0.77
C GLN A 50 -5.16 -6.38 -2.13
N ILE A 51 -4.92 -5.21 -2.72
CA ILE A 51 -4.19 -5.06 -3.99
C ILE A 51 -2.78 -5.64 -3.88
N LEU A 52 -2.07 -5.35 -2.78
CA LEU A 52 -0.72 -5.86 -2.55
C LEU A 52 -0.72 -7.38 -2.33
N LEU A 53 -1.71 -7.92 -1.61
CA LEU A 53 -1.87 -9.37 -1.42
C LEU A 53 -2.18 -10.09 -2.73
N ASP A 54 -3.08 -9.53 -3.54
CA ASP A 54 -3.41 -10.05 -4.87
C ASP A 54 -2.19 -10.05 -5.79
N ALA A 55 -1.28 -9.10 -5.59
CA ALA A 55 0.00 -9.02 -6.27
C ALA A 55 1.10 -9.94 -5.69
N GLY A 56 0.80 -10.74 -4.66
CA GLY A 56 1.72 -11.69 -4.05
C GLY A 56 2.62 -11.12 -2.96
N ALA A 57 2.21 -10.05 -2.28
CA ALA A 57 2.92 -9.52 -1.12
C ALA A 57 2.98 -10.56 0.02
N ASN A 58 4.16 -10.68 0.63
CA ASN A 58 4.44 -11.64 1.68
C ASN A 58 4.25 -11.00 3.07
N LEU A 59 3.22 -11.46 3.77
CA LEU A 59 2.85 -11.06 5.13
C LEU A 59 3.88 -11.49 6.18
N PHE A 60 4.67 -12.53 5.90
CA PHE A 60 5.60 -13.10 6.88
C PHE A 60 6.96 -12.41 6.92
N ILE A 61 7.19 -11.41 6.05
CA ILE A 61 8.41 -10.63 6.08
C ILE A 61 8.42 -9.81 7.36
N LYS A 62 9.51 -9.90 8.12
CA LYS A 62 9.72 -9.13 9.35
C LYS A 62 10.53 -7.88 9.08
N ASP A 63 10.11 -6.74 9.60
CA ASP A 63 10.92 -5.51 9.62
C ASP A 63 12.13 -5.63 10.57
N HIS A 64 12.94 -4.57 10.70
CA HIS A 64 14.09 -4.57 11.62
C HIS A 64 13.70 -4.65 13.11
N TYR A 65 12.43 -4.40 13.44
CA TYR A 65 11.89 -4.54 14.78
C TYR A 65 11.31 -5.94 15.03
N GLY A 66 11.35 -6.82 14.03
CA GLY A 66 10.79 -8.17 14.11
C GLY A 66 9.27 -8.22 13.93
N MET A 67 8.64 -7.10 13.56
CA MET A 67 7.22 -6.99 13.31
C MET A 67 6.89 -7.52 11.92
N THR A 68 5.78 -8.23 11.77
CA THR A 68 5.22 -8.62 10.47
C THR A 68 4.14 -7.64 10.03
N ALA A 69 3.89 -7.54 8.73
CA ALA A 69 2.75 -6.80 8.19
C ALA A 69 1.45 -7.42 8.74
N ARG A 70 0.50 -6.58 9.14
CA ARG A 70 -0.70 -7.00 9.86
C ARG A 70 -1.96 -6.45 9.25
#